data_AF-A0A0Q6T3Z6-F1
#
_entry.id   AF-A0A0Q6T3Z6-F1
#
_cell.length_a   1.000
_cell.length_b   1.000
_cell.length_c   1.000
_cell.angle_alpha   90.00
_cell.angle_beta   90.00
_cell.angle_gamma   90.00
#
_symmetry.space_group_name_H-M   'P 1'
#
loop_
_entity.id
_entity.type
_entity.pdbx_description
1 polymer ?
#
loop_
_entity_poly.entity_id
_entity_poly.type
_entity_poly.pdbx_seq_one_letter_code
_entity_poly.pdbx_strand_id
1 'polypeptide(L)'
;MLCIDDDRPHDFMFHLWGHGADPVGFLATPFADGEGAINVRPQTMFVRAANGSLYPDSAKTGDLDGFTANLRRTKAGFAGSWSHVDGRGGRVLLSEGPHGHELIAESCETWDQFKTWAVRARQSLDAVLFRGHGSNKFRLQTTLHRAGRTRLDRYCAEILPAFHAQVEAVLGLKLDMTDGRDYALVMGLAQHHGLPTPLLDWSESPYIAAFFAFSDALEYASARTDVTHVRVLSLARDFVDVSSPPTVVLEYATPYVACLAIPPRLNPRLQAQQGRFLVTNIADVQRWFGKAQKQVDESFLHAIDIPVECAREALEDLKFMGVTAATMFPGLDGVSRKLRHEMAFSRPPIRSAGLPAEAAAPLQPEHAAGTSGPDEKE
;
A
#
# COMPACT_ATOMS: atom_id res chain seq x y z
N MET A 1 -2.25 -16.66 15.50
CA MET A 1 -1.68 -15.34 15.15
C MET A 1 -1.81 -14.43 16.34
N LEU A 2 -0.85 -13.53 16.57
CA LEU A 2 -0.91 -12.54 17.64
C LEU A 2 -0.94 -11.14 17.00
N CYS A 3 -1.93 -10.34 17.37
CA CYS A 3 -2.09 -8.96 16.93
C CYS A 3 -2.03 -8.01 18.13
N ILE A 4 -1.23 -6.96 18.01
CA ILE A 4 -1.00 -5.91 19.00
C ILE A 4 -0.90 -4.59 18.23
N ASP A 5 -1.54 -3.55 18.77
CA ASP A 5 -1.42 -2.20 18.22
C ASP A 5 -0.53 -1.33 19.13
N ASP A 6 0.30 -0.49 18.51
CA ASP A 6 1.25 0.37 19.23
C ASP A 6 0.57 1.34 20.21
N ASP A 7 -0.67 1.75 19.93
CA ASP A 7 -1.46 2.66 20.77
C ASP A 7 -2.22 1.94 21.91
N ARG A 8 -2.30 0.61 21.89
CA ARG A 8 -2.82 -0.22 23.00
C ARG A 8 -1.90 -1.45 23.19
N PRO A 9 -0.67 -1.25 23.69
CA PRO A 9 0.35 -2.31 23.77
C PRO A 9 0.02 -3.41 24.81
N HIS A 10 -1.06 -3.23 25.58
CA HIS A 10 -1.53 -4.17 26.59
C HIS A 10 -2.75 -4.98 26.12
N ASP A 11 -3.25 -4.74 24.91
CA ASP A 11 -4.42 -5.43 24.36
C ASP A 11 -3.97 -6.50 23.36
N PHE A 12 -3.66 -7.69 23.85
CA PHE A 12 -3.20 -8.81 23.04
C PHE A 12 -4.39 -9.53 22.41
N MET A 13 -4.49 -9.56 21.08
CA MET A 13 -5.45 -10.40 20.39
C MET A 13 -4.80 -11.66 19.86
N PHE A 14 -5.24 -12.80 20.37
CA PHE A 14 -4.84 -14.11 19.89
C PHE A 14 -5.91 -14.66 18.96
N HIS A 15 -5.52 -14.95 17.72
CA HIS A 15 -6.36 -15.68 16.78
C HIS A 15 -5.92 -17.14 16.74
N LEU A 16 -6.85 -18.06 16.98
CA LEU A 16 -6.64 -19.50 16.99
C LEU A 16 -7.50 -20.16 15.91
N TRP A 17 -6.91 -21.05 15.11
CA TRP A 17 -7.58 -21.83 14.08
C TRP A 17 -6.81 -23.15 13.89
N GLY A 18 -7.47 -24.19 13.37
CA GLY A 18 -6.82 -25.49 13.16
C GLY A 18 -7.79 -26.63 12.89
N HIS A 19 -7.26 -27.85 12.83
CA HIS A 19 -8.02 -29.04 12.45
C HIS A 19 -9.13 -29.32 13.47
N GLY A 20 -10.40 -29.26 13.02
CA GLY A 20 -11.57 -29.61 13.83
C GLY A 20 -12.06 -28.53 14.80
N ALA A 21 -11.57 -27.29 14.71
CA ALA A 21 -12.03 -26.18 15.55
C ALA A 21 -12.35 -24.94 14.71
N ASP A 22 -13.49 -24.31 15.01
CA ASP A 22 -13.84 -23.04 14.40
C ASP A 22 -12.83 -21.95 14.81
N PRO A 23 -12.44 -21.06 13.87
CA PRO A 23 -11.57 -19.94 14.20
C PRO A 23 -12.18 -19.04 15.29
N VAL A 24 -11.36 -18.67 16.27
CA VAL A 24 -11.75 -17.82 17.40
C VAL A 24 -10.67 -16.79 17.70
N GLY A 25 -11.10 -15.64 18.23
CA GLY A 25 -10.22 -14.62 18.77
C GLY A 25 -10.32 -14.55 20.29
N PHE A 26 -9.24 -14.21 20.97
CA PHE A 26 -9.26 -13.90 22.40
C PHE A 26 -8.50 -12.60 22.64
N LEU A 27 -9.21 -11.62 23.18
CA LEU A 27 -8.59 -10.44 23.74
C LEU A 27 -8.08 -10.80 25.14
N ALA A 28 -6.79 -10.61 25.38
CA ALA A 28 -6.16 -10.85 26.66
C ALA A 28 -5.37 -9.62 27.10
N THR A 29 -5.34 -9.39 28.41
CA THR A 29 -4.62 -8.28 29.02
C THR A 29 -3.51 -8.81 29.94
N PRO A 30 -2.40 -8.08 30.05
CA PRO A 30 -1.33 -8.47 30.93
C PRO A 30 -1.75 -8.30 32.40
N PHE A 31 -1.20 -9.12 33.28
CA PHE A 31 -1.29 -8.93 34.72
C PHE A 31 0.10 -9.03 35.35
N ALA A 32 0.31 -8.33 36.46
CA ALA A 32 1.60 -8.29 37.15
C ALA A 32 1.86 -9.62 37.87
N ASP A 33 2.90 -10.35 37.48
CA ASP A 33 3.39 -11.51 38.23
C ASP A 33 4.85 -11.85 37.85
N GLY A 34 5.83 -11.35 38.62
CA GLY A 34 7.25 -11.71 38.49
C GLY A 34 8.03 -11.16 37.28
N GLU A 35 9.37 -11.10 37.42
CA GLU A 35 10.27 -10.48 36.43
C GLU A 35 10.45 -11.30 35.15
N GLY A 36 10.34 -10.64 33.98
CA GLY A 36 10.83 -11.13 32.69
C GLY A 36 9.86 -11.95 31.83
N ALA A 37 8.66 -12.28 32.32
CA ALA A 37 7.62 -12.94 31.54
C ALA A 37 6.38 -12.07 31.37
N ILE A 38 5.70 -12.21 30.23
CA ILE A 38 4.42 -11.56 29.94
C ILE A 38 3.33 -12.54 30.36
N ASN A 39 2.71 -12.28 31.51
CA ASN A 39 1.55 -13.04 31.96
C ASN A 39 0.29 -12.39 31.44
N VAL A 40 -0.56 -13.15 30.77
CA VAL A 40 -1.83 -12.66 30.21
C VAL A 40 -3.00 -13.49 30.70
N ARG A 41 -4.14 -12.81 30.86
CA ARG A 41 -5.43 -13.44 31.14
C ARG A 41 -6.41 -13.09 30.01
N PRO A 42 -7.07 -14.07 29.39
CA PRO A 42 -8.12 -13.79 28.41
C PRO A 42 -9.29 -13.06 29.11
N GLN A 43 -9.78 -12.00 28.47
CA GLN A 43 -10.85 -11.14 28.98
C GLN A 43 -12.13 -11.27 28.17
N THR A 44 -12.00 -11.49 26.87
CA THR A 44 -13.16 -11.54 25.96
C THR A 44 -12.87 -12.52 24.85
N MET A 45 -13.83 -13.41 24.62
CA MET A 45 -13.78 -14.33 23.50
C MET A 45 -14.54 -13.72 22.33
N PHE A 46 -13.95 -13.81 21.15
CA PHE A 46 -14.54 -13.42 19.89
C PHE A 46 -14.81 -14.65 19.04
N VAL A 47 -16.02 -14.74 18.50
CA VAL A 47 -16.43 -15.82 17.60
C VAL A 47 -16.54 -15.32 16.18
N ARG A 48 -16.28 -16.22 15.23
CA ARG A 48 -16.37 -15.94 13.80
C ARG A 48 -17.83 -15.96 13.35
N ALA A 49 -18.27 -14.86 12.75
CA ALA A 49 -19.55 -14.79 12.03
C ALA A 49 -19.45 -15.51 10.67
N ALA A 50 -20.60 -15.81 10.07
CA ALA A 50 -20.66 -16.42 8.74
C ALA A 50 -19.93 -15.60 7.66
N ASN A 51 -19.89 -14.27 7.83
CA ASN A 51 -19.20 -13.35 6.93
C ASN A 51 -17.69 -13.22 7.20
N GLY A 52 -17.13 -13.93 8.20
CA GLY A 52 -15.71 -13.89 8.55
C GLY A 52 -15.29 -12.80 9.54
N SER A 53 -16.20 -11.90 9.91
CA SER A 53 -15.95 -10.94 10.99
C SER A 53 -15.88 -11.63 12.36
N LEU A 54 -15.17 -11.01 13.29
CA LEU A 54 -15.17 -11.41 14.70
C LEU A 54 -16.06 -10.46 15.50
N TYR A 55 -16.88 -11.02 16.38
CA TYR A 55 -17.67 -10.26 17.36
C TYR A 55 -17.55 -10.88 18.75
N PRO A 56 -17.66 -10.08 19.82
CA PRO A 56 -17.55 -10.60 21.18
C PRO A 56 -18.74 -11.51 21.51
N ASP A 57 -18.46 -12.69 22.08
CA ASP A 57 -19.47 -13.62 22.57
C ASP A 57 -19.50 -13.55 24.11
N SER A 58 -20.50 -12.82 24.64
CA SER A 58 -20.62 -12.62 26.09
C SER A 58 -20.91 -13.92 26.84
N ALA A 59 -21.58 -14.89 26.23
CA ALA A 59 -21.89 -16.16 26.87
C ALA A 59 -20.62 -16.98 27.09
N LYS A 60 -19.77 -17.08 26.06
CA LYS A 60 -18.48 -17.80 26.14
C LYS A 60 -17.38 -17.02 26.84
N THR A 61 -17.55 -15.71 27.01
CA THR A 61 -16.60 -14.89 27.79
C THR A 61 -16.56 -15.31 29.26
N GLY A 62 -17.68 -15.77 29.83
CA GLY A 62 -17.72 -16.31 31.20
C GLY A 62 -16.89 -17.59 31.37
N ASP A 63 -16.65 -18.34 30.29
CA ASP A 63 -15.88 -19.60 30.31
C ASP A 63 -14.35 -19.37 30.34
N LEU A 64 -13.90 -18.11 30.32
CA LEU A 64 -12.48 -17.74 30.33
C LEU A 64 -11.88 -17.65 31.73
N ASP A 65 -12.73 -17.69 32.76
CA ASP A 65 -12.29 -17.61 34.15
C ASP A 65 -11.34 -18.76 34.50
N GLY A 66 -10.24 -18.41 35.16
CA GLY A 66 -9.23 -19.38 35.58
C GLY A 66 -8.17 -19.71 34.52
N PHE A 67 -8.31 -19.27 33.27
CA PHE A 67 -7.24 -19.40 32.27
C PHE A 67 -6.15 -18.35 32.48
N THR A 68 -4.88 -18.76 32.35
CA THR A 68 -3.72 -17.85 32.32
C THR A 68 -2.68 -18.36 31.32
N ALA A 69 -1.86 -17.47 30.78
CA ALA A 69 -0.70 -17.84 29.99
C ALA A 69 0.54 -17.04 30.39
N ASN A 70 1.67 -17.74 30.53
CA ASN A 70 2.99 -17.16 30.75
C ASN A 70 3.77 -17.23 29.43
N LEU A 71 4.12 -16.08 28.86
CA LEU A 71 4.83 -15.97 27.60
C LEU A 71 6.19 -15.30 27.79
N ARG A 72 7.23 -15.84 27.18
CA ARG A 72 8.56 -15.22 27.12
C ARG A 72 8.91 -14.89 25.69
N ARG A 73 9.50 -13.72 25.49
CA ARG A 73 10.05 -13.32 24.19
C ARG A 73 11.26 -14.19 23.88
N THR A 74 11.33 -14.70 22.67
CA THR A 74 12.43 -15.49 22.13
C THR A 74 13.00 -14.78 20.90
N LYS A 75 14.10 -15.30 20.33
CA LYS A 75 14.64 -14.80 19.05
C LYS A 75 13.66 -14.97 17.89
N ALA A 76 12.73 -15.93 17.98
CA ALA A 76 11.84 -16.33 16.88
C ALA A 76 10.36 -15.97 17.12
N GLY A 77 10.04 -15.16 18.13
CA GLY A 77 8.67 -14.82 18.52
C GLY A 77 8.44 -15.04 20.02
N PHE A 78 7.35 -15.68 20.43
CA PHE A 78 7.04 -15.97 21.84
C PHE A 78 6.93 -17.47 22.12
N ALA A 79 7.36 -17.89 23.30
CA ALA A 79 7.20 -19.27 23.76
C ALA A 79 6.79 -19.28 25.23
N GLY A 80 6.03 -20.28 25.64
CA GLY A 80 5.54 -20.38 27.01
C GLY A 80 4.54 -21.49 27.23
N SER A 81 3.66 -21.28 28.19
CA SER A 81 2.61 -22.24 28.55
C SER A 81 1.33 -21.52 28.96
N TRP A 82 0.20 -22.19 28.73
CA TRP A 82 -1.09 -21.81 29.29
C TRP A 82 -1.51 -22.82 30.35
N SER A 83 -2.29 -22.38 31.32
CA SER A 83 -2.86 -23.20 32.38
C SER A 83 -4.28 -22.75 32.71
N HIS A 84 -5.05 -23.64 33.32
CA HIS A 84 -6.37 -23.39 33.88
C HIS A 84 -6.42 -23.88 35.34
N VAL A 85 -7.29 -23.31 36.16
CA VAL A 85 -7.41 -23.62 37.60
C VAL A 85 -7.79 -25.07 37.92
N ASP A 86 -8.38 -25.79 36.95
CA ASP A 86 -8.69 -27.23 37.07
C ASP A 86 -7.49 -28.16 36.76
N GLY A 87 -6.31 -27.60 36.54
CA GLY A 87 -5.08 -28.34 36.26
C GLY A 87 -4.84 -28.64 34.78
N ARG A 88 -5.74 -28.26 33.87
CA ARG A 88 -5.46 -28.30 32.43
C ARG A 88 -4.35 -27.30 32.07
N GLY A 89 -3.57 -27.64 31.06
CA GLY A 89 -2.54 -26.76 30.56
C GLY A 89 -1.88 -27.28 29.30
N GLY A 90 -1.04 -26.45 28.70
CA GLY A 90 -0.34 -26.78 27.47
C GLY A 90 0.76 -25.80 27.14
N ARG A 91 1.47 -26.07 26.05
CA ARG A 91 2.55 -25.21 25.55
C ARG A 91 2.00 -24.21 24.55
N VAL A 92 2.53 -22.99 24.59
CA VAL A 92 2.30 -21.94 23.59
C VAL A 92 3.60 -21.71 22.84
N LEU A 93 3.53 -21.77 21.51
CA LEU A 93 4.62 -21.37 20.64
C LEU A 93 4.06 -20.47 19.54
N LEU A 94 4.43 -19.20 19.60
CA LEU A 94 4.15 -18.20 18.58
C LEU A 94 5.46 -17.90 17.89
N SER A 95 5.85 -18.79 16.98
CA SER A 95 7.01 -18.53 16.14
C SER A 95 6.59 -17.68 14.95
N GLU A 96 7.42 -16.72 14.59
CA GLU A 96 7.32 -16.07 13.29
C GLU A 96 7.51 -17.13 12.17
N GLY A 97 8.18 -18.25 12.50
CA GLY A 97 8.67 -19.30 11.59
C GLY A 97 10.15 -19.04 11.26
N PRO A 98 10.87 -19.96 10.61
CA PRO A 98 12.17 -19.63 10.00
C PRO A 98 11.97 -18.51 8.96
N HIS A 99 12.88 -17.53 8.86
CA HIS A 99 12.85 -16.42 7.88
C HIS A 99 12.46 -16.99 6.51
N GLY A 100 11.17 -16.85 6.17
CA GLY A 100 10.50 -17.82 5.32
C GLY A 100 10.44 -17.28 3.91
N HIS A 101 11.48 -17.59 3.13
CA HIS A 101 11.64 -17.27 1.71
C HIS A 101 11.60 -15.78 1.39
N GLU A 102 12.79 -15.19 1.23
CA GLU A 102 12.90 -13.93 0.50
C GLU A 102 12.32 -14.17 -0.90
N LEU A 103 11.35 -13.33 -1.27
CA LEU A 103 10.92 -13.21 -2.66
C LEU A 103 12.18 -13.02 -3.50
N ILE A 104 12.50 -14.01 -4.34
CA ILE A 104 13.66 -13.93 -5.23
C ILE A 104 13.22 -13.02 -6.39
N ALA A 105 13.69 -11.78 -6.34
CA ALA A 105 13.50 -10.85 -7.44
C ALA A 105 14.51 -11.16 -8.54
N GLU A 106 14.04 -11.14 -9.78
CA GLU A 106 14.94 -11.02 -10.93
C GLU A 106 15.55 -9.62 -10.93
N SER A 107 16.70 -9.45 -11.57
CA SER A 107 17.30 -8.14 -11.79
C SER A 107 17.43 -7.86 -13.28
N CYS A 108 17.28 -6.61 -13.67
CA CYS A 108 17.67 -6.12 -14.98
C CYS A 108 18.65 -4.94 -14.85
N GLU A 109 19.32 -4.60 -15.93
CA GLU A 109 20.27 -3.49 -16.01
C GLU A 109 19.70 -2.30 -16.79
N THR A 110 18.73 -2.54 -17.68
CA THR A 110 18.20 -1.53 -18.59
C THR A 110 16.67 -1.50 -18.61
N TRP A 111 16.11 -0.36 -19.03
CA TRP A 111 14.67 -0.21 -19.21
C TRP A 111 14.10 -1.17 -20.28
N ASP A 112 14.85 -1.45 -21.34
CA ASP A 112 14.45 -2.43 -22.37
C ASP A 112 14.35 -3.87 -21.83
N GLN A 113 15.24 -4.25 -20.91
CA GLN A 113 15.15 -5.54 -20.23
C GLN A 113 13.92 -5.59 -19.33
N PHE A 114 13.56 -4.50 -18.64
CA PHE A 114 12.29 -4.43 -17.91
C PHE A 114 11.08 -4.56 -18.85
N LYS A 115 11.06 -3.89 -20.00
CA LYS A 115 9.97 -4.03 -20.99
C LYS A 115 9.84 -5.48 -21.46
N THR A 116 10.96 -6.15 -21.70
CA THR A 116 11.00 -7.58 -22.04
C THR A 116 10.42 -8.44 -20.91
N TRP A 117 10.80 -8.16 -19.66
CA TRP A 117 10.23 -8.81 -18.49
C TRP A 117 8.72 -8.58 -18.38
N ALA A 118 8.23 -7.36 -18.61
CA ALA A 118 6.82 -7.00 -18.52
C ALA A 118 5.95 -7.71 -19.58
N VAL A 119 6.51 -8.01 -20.76
CA VAL A 119 5.87 -8.86 -21.77
C VAL A 119 5.82 -10.31 -21.29
N ARG A 120 6.96 -10.86 -20.85
CA ARG A 120 7.05 -12.24 -20.35
C ARG A 120 6.18 -12.47 -19.12
N ALA A 121 6.10 -11.52 -18.19
CA ALA A 121 5.26 -11.61 -17.00
C ALA A 121 3.79 -11.81 -17.38
N ARG A 122 3.29 -11.06 -18.37
CA ARG A 122 1.90 -11.20 -18.83
C ARG A 122 1.66 -12.49 -19.63
N GLN A 123 2.63 -12.92 -20.44
CA GLN A 123 2.45 -14.05 -21.36
C GLN A 123 2.76 -15.42 -20.73
N SER A 124 3.80 -15.48 -19.90
CA SER A 124 4.34 -16.73 -19.37
C SER A 124 4.01 -16.93 -17.89
N LEU A 125 3.86 -15.86 -17.11
CA LEU A 125 3.52 -15.92 -15.68
C LEU A 125 2.04 -15.61 -15.42
N ASP A 126 1.24 -15.41 -16.49
CA ASP A 126 -0.14 -14.92 -16.47
C ASP A 126 -0.37 -13.80 -15.42
N ALA A 127 0.59 -12.87 -15.33
CA ALA A 127 0.53 -11.77 -14.38
C ALA A 127 -0.54 -10.76 -14.79
N VAL A 128 -1.46 -10.49 -13.87
CA VAL A 128 -2.60 -9.58 -14.07
C VAL A 128 -2.53 -8.32 -13.22
N LEU A 129 -1.83 -8.37 -12.09
CA LEU A 129 -1.66 -7.23 -11.19
C LEU A 129 -0.19 -6.95 -10.96
N PHE A 130 0.16 -5.67 -10.86
CA PHE A 130 1.51 -5.18 -10.68
C PHE A 130 1.58 -4.11 -9.58
N ARG A 131 2.69 -4.07 -8.84
CA ARG A 131 2.90 -3.04 -7.80
C ARG A 131 4.33 -2.50 -7.86
N GLY A 132 4.47 -1.18 -7.89
CA GLY A 132 5.75 -0.49 -7.84
C GLY A 132 6.16 -0.13 -6.41
N HIS A 133 7.41 -0.37 -6.05
CA HIS A 133 8.06 0.09 -4.83
C HIS A 133 9.26 0.96 -5.20
N GLY A 134 9.35 2.16 -4.63
CA GLY A 134 10.49 3.06 -4.88
C GLY A 134 11.81 2.62 -4.24
N SER A 135 11.84 1.47 -3.57
CA SER A 135 13.07 0.79 -3.16
C SER A 135 12.84 -0.72 -3.14
N ASN A 136 13.80 -1.49 -3.62
CA ASN A 136 13.77 -2.95 -3.51
C ASN A 136 13.94 -3.47 -2.06
N LYS A 137 14.29 -2.60 -1.11
CA LYS A 137 14.36 -2.89 0.34
C LYS A 137 12.99 -2.82 1.03
N PHE A 138 11.97 -2.29 0.35
CA PHE A 138 10.64 -2.16 0.93
C PHE A 138 9.94 -3.50 1.08
N ARG A 139 9.26 -3.65 2.22
CA ARG A 139 8.41 -4.80 2.50
C ARG A 139 7.04 -4.60 1.86
N LEU A 140 6.44 -5.69 1.39
CA LEU A 140 5.04 -5.70 0.98
C LEU A 140 4.14 -5.67 2.22
N GLN A 141 3.76 -4.47 2.63
CA GLN A 141 3.03 -4.19 3.86
C GLN A 141 1.98 -3.10 3.62
N THR A 142 0.82 -3.19 4.28
CA THR A 142 -0.26 -2.19 4.16
C THR A 142 0.08 -0.90 4.89
N THR A 143 -0.67 0.18 4.64
CA THR A 143 -0.53 1.43 5.40
C THR A 143 -0.90 1.24 6.88
N LEU A 144 -1.91 0.41 7.18
CA LEU A 144 -2.29 0.06 8.56
C LEU A 144 -1.16 -0.60 9.34
N HIS A 145 -0.52 -1.62 8.75
CA HIS A 145 0.58 -2.31 9.40
C HIS A 145 1.82 -1.42 9.55
N ARG A 146 2.10 -0.52 8.59
CA ARG A 146 3.18 0.48 8.73
C ARG A 146 2.91 1.48 9.85
N ALA A 147 1.65 1.74 10.17
CA ALA A 147 1.23 2.60 11.27
C ALA A 147 1.20 1.89 12.63
N GLY A 148 1.81 0.71 12.76
CA GLY A 148 1.89 -0.02 14.03
C GLY A 148 0.57 -0.67 14.44
N ARG A 149 -0.32 -0.96 13.49
CA ARG A 149 -1.65 -1.53 13.74
C ARG A 149 -1.82 -2.88 13.06
N THR A 150 -2.20 -3.90 13.82
CA THR A 150 -2.47 -5.28 13.37
C THR A 150 -3.84 -5.81 13.84
N ARG A 151 -4.55 -5.07 14.72
CA ARG A 151 -5.89 -5.38 15.21
C ARG A 151 -6.97 -4.95 14.22
N LEU A 152 -7.21 -5.79 13.21
CA LEU A 152 -8.23 -5.51 12.20
C LEU A 152 -9.65 -5.50 12.79
N ASP A 153 -9.90 -6.30 13.83
CA ASP A 153 -11.15 -6.26 14.59
C ASP A 153 -11.44 -4.86 15.14
N ARG A 154 -10.42 -4.20 15.71
CA ARG A 154 -10.52 -2.86 16.26
C ARG A 154 -10.68 -1.80 15.17
N TYR A 155 -9.95 -1.95 14.06
CA TYR A 155 -10.11 -1.08 12.90
C TYR A 155 -11.56 -1.11 12.37
N CYS A 156 -12.15 -2.31 12.25
CA CYS A 156 -13.52 -2.50 11.79
C CYS A 156 -14.57 -2.01 12.80
N ALA A 157 -14.30 -2.12 14.10
CA ALA A 157 -15.24 -1.73 15.15
C ALA A 157 -15.19 -0.24 15.50
N GLU A 158 -14.02 0.40 15.39
CA GLU A 158 -13.80 1.77 15.85
C GLU A 158 -13.54 2.75 14.69
N ILE A 159 -12.54 2.45 13.85
CA ILE A 159 -12.00 3.42 12.87
C ILE A 159 -12.89 3.54 11.63
N LEU A 160 -13.23 2.41 11.02
CA LEU A 160 -14.01 2.40 9.78
C LEU A 160 -15.42 2.97 9.97
N PRO A 161 -16.17 2.66 11.05
CA PRO A 161 -17.49 3.27 11.29
C PRO A 161 -17.40 4.78 11.56
N ALA A 162 -16.38 5.24 12.27
CA ALA A 162 -16.15 6.66 12.50
C ALA A 162 -15.86 7.40 11.18
N PHE A 163 -15.04 6.82 10.31
CA PHE A 163 -14.77 7.36 8.98
C PHE A 163 -16.04 7.36 8.10
N HIS A 164 -16.79 6.26 8.10
CA HIS A 164 -18.04 6.12 7.37
C HIS A 164 -19.04 7.26 7.69
N ALA A 165 -19.26 7.54 8.98
CA ALA A 165 -20.16 8.62 9.41
C ALA A 165 -19.74 10.00 8.87
N GLN A 166 -18.43 10.26 8.78
CA GLN A 166 -17.91 11.50 8.19
C GLN A 166 -18.05 11.54 6.66
N VAL A 167 -17.85 10.40 6.00
CA VAL A 167 -18.02 10.27 4.54
C VAL A 167 -19.46 10.57 4.13
N GLU A 168 -20.45 9.99 4.82
CA GLU A 168 -21.86 10.26 4.55
C GLU A 168 -22.18 11.76 4.70
N ALA A 169 -21.70 12.39 5.76
CA ALA A 169 -21.91 13.82 6.01
C ALA A 169 -21.26 14.72 4.95
N VAL A 170 -20.02 14.42 4.54
CA VAL A 170 -19.27 15.24 3.56
C VAL A 170 -19.81 15.06 2.15
N LEU A 171 -20.17 13.84 1.77
CA LEU A 171 -20.63 13.53 0.42
C LEU A 171 -22.13 13.70 0.22
N GLY A 172 -22.90 13.82 1.31
CA GLY A 172 -24.37 13.87 1.25
C GLY A 172 -24.97 12.57 0.69
N LEU A 173 -24.33 11.43 0.98
CA LEU A 173 -24.72 10.10 0.51
C LEU A 173 -25.08 9.22 1.71
N LYS A 174 -25.97 8.26 1.48
CA LYS A 174 -26.22 7.16 2.41
C LYS A 174 -25.55 5.89 1.88
N LEU A 175 -24.70 5.26 2.68
CA LEU A 175 -23.98 4.05 2.33
C LEU A 175 -24.38 2.91 3.29
N ASP A 176 -24.74 1.76 2.73
CA ASP A 176 -25.13 0.60 3.54
C ASP A 176 -23.90 -0.26 3.85
N MET A 177 -23.39 -0.18 5.07
CA MET A 177 -22.24 -0.99 5.50
C MET A 177 -22.54 -2.49 5.59
N THR A 178 -23.78 -2.93 5.40
CA THR A 178 -24.14 -4.35 5.23
C THR A 178 -24.07 -4.81 3.77
N ASP A 179 -24.06 -3.88 2.81
CA ASP A 179 -23.79 -4.17 1.40
C ASP A 179 -22.27 -4.20 1.15
N GLY A 180 -21.79 -5.29 0.56
CA GLY A 180 -20.36 -5.47 0.32
C GLY A 180 -19.76 -4.44 -0.65
N ARG A 181 -20.54 -3.86 -1.57
CA ARG A 181 -20.02 -2.86 -2.52
C ARG A 181 -19.86 -1.51 -1.86
N ASP A 182 -20.82 -1.09 -1.04
CA ASP A 182 -20.74 0.14 -0.25
C ASP A 182 -19.62 0.02 0.81
N TYR A 183 -19.50 -1.13 1.48
CA TYR A 183 -18.38 -1.40 2.39
C TYR A 183 -17.02 -1.26 1.68
N ALA A 184 -16.88 -1.87 0.50
CA ALA A 184 -15.67 -1.75 -0.33
C ALA A 184 -15.40 -0.32 -0.77
N LEU A 185 -16.44 0.42 -1.15
CA LEU A 185 -16.34 1.83 -1.54
C LEU A 185 -15.77 2.68 -0.39
N VAL A 186 -16.29 2.51 0.83
CA VAL A 186 -15.79 3.23 2.02
C VAL A 186 -14.31 2.90 2.28
N MET A 187 -13.92 1.63 2.15
CA MET A 187 -12.52 1.21 2.28
C MET A 187 -11.62 1.84 1.19
N GLY A 188 -12.10 1.90 -0.04
CA GLY A 188 -11.39 2.55 -1.14
C GLY A 188 -11.24 4.06 -0.96
N LEU A 189 -12.26 4.73 -0.42
CA LEU A 189 -12.21 6.15 -0.05
C LEU A 189 -11.23 6.40 1.09
N ALA A 190 -11.23 5.55 2.11
CA ALA A 190 -10.29 5.63 3.23
C ALA A 190 -8.84 5.60 2.73
N GLN A 191 -8.50 4.62 1.88
CA GLN A 191 -7.18 4.50 1.28
C GLN A 191 -6.83 5.71 0.39
N HIS A 192 -7.77 6.17 -0.44
CA HIS A 192 -7.56 7.31 -1.33
C HIS A 192 -7.23 8.61 -0.59
N HIS A 193 -7.88 8.83 0.55
CA HIS A 193 -7.71 10.04 1.37
C HIS A 193 -6.63 9.89 2.45
N GLY A 194 -5.86 8.80 2.43
CA GLY A 194 -4.66 8.65 3.26
C GLY A 194 -4.92 8.09 4.66
N LEU A 195 -6.12 7.58 4.95
CA LEU A 195 -6.34 6.82 6.19
C LEU A 195 -5.51 5.53 6.13
N PRO A 196 -4.80 5.13 7.20
CA PRO A 196 -4.14 3.82 7.24
C PRO A 196 -5.17 2.70 7.11
N THR A 197 -5.06 1.87 6.07
CA THR A 197 -6.01 0.79 5.77
C THR A 197 -5.29 -0.56 5.64
N PRO A 198 -6.01 -1.69 5.76
CA PRO A 198 -5.47 -3.02 5.43
C PRO A 198 -5.33 -3.26 3.92
N LEU A 199 -5.43 -2.22 3.08
CA LEU A 199 -5.32 -2.35 1.63
C LEU A 199 -3.88 -2.20 1.14
N LEU A 200 -3.60 -2.85 0.01
CA LEU A 200 -2.42 -2.68 -0.82
C LEU A 200 -2.87 -2.27 -2.21
N ASP A 201 -2.29 -1.21 -2.75
CA ASP A 201 -2.54 -0.74 -4.11
C ASP A 201 -1.81 -1.60 -5.14
N TRP A 202 -2.54 -2.04 -6.16
CA TRP A 202 -2.01 -2.73 -7.33
C TRP A 202 -2.57 -2.07 -8.58
N SER A 203 -1.90 -2.27 -9.70
CA SER A 203 -2.28 -1.76 -11.02
C SER A 203 -2.35 -2.91 -12.01
N GLU A 204 -3.31 -2.89 -12.93
CA GLU A 204 -3.39 -3.85 -14.03
C GLU A 204 -2.27 -3.65 -15.08
N SER A 205 -1.56 -2.52 -15.01
CA SER A 205 -0.46 -2.18 -15.91
C SER A 205 0.91 -2.28 -15.22
N PRO A 206 1.87 -3.05 -15.77
CA PRO A 206 3.26 -3.05 -15.29
C PRO A 206 3.94 -1.70 -15.46
N TYR A 207 3.51 -0.91 -16.45
CA TYR A 207 4.06 0.42 -16.75
C TYR A 207 3.60 1.48 -15.75
N ILE A 208 2.35 1.41 -15.29
CA ILE A 208 1.87 2.26 -14.20
C ILE A 208 2.57 1.87 -12.88
N ALA A 209 2.78 0.58 -12.63
CA ALA A 209 3.57 0.13 -11.48
C ALA A 209 5.02 0.66 -11.52
N ALA A 210 5.70 0.54 -12.66
CA ALA A 210 7.04 1.11 -12.85
C ALA A 210 7.06 2.64 -12.68
N PHE A 211 6.05 3.35 -13.20
CA PHE A 211 5.89 4.78 -12.98
C PHE A 211 5.87 5.13 -11.48
N PHE A 212 5.08 4.41 -10.68
CA PHE A 212 5.03 4.63 -9.23
C PHE A 212 6.35 4.31 -8.54
N ALA A 213 7.03 3.23 -8.96
CA ALA A 213 8.32 2.85 -8.42
C ALA A 213 9.36 3.96 -8.63
N PHE A 214 9.53 4.44 -9.87
CA PHE A 214 10.48 5.51 -10.18
C PHE A 214 10.07 6.87 -9.62
N SER A 215 8.79 7.23 -9.72
CA SER A 215 8.30 8.51 -9.18
C SER A 215 8.54 8.62 -7.68
N ASP A 216 8.24 7.56 -6.93
CA ASP A 216 8.52 7.49 -5.50
C ASP A 216 10.03 7.64 -5.24
N ALA A 217 10.87 6.83 -5.92
CA ALA A 217 12.33 6.88 -5.76
C ALA A 217 12.90 8.29 -5.95
N LEU A 218 12.46 9.01 -7.00
CA LEU A 218 12.91 10.38 -7.27
C LEU A 218 12.42 11.39 -6.25
N GLU A 219 11.16 11.30 -5.81
CA GLU A 219 10.57 12.27 -4.88
C GLU A 219 11.25 12.27 -3.51
N TYR A 220 11.77 11.12 -3.09
CA TYR A 220 12.52 10.99 -1.83
C TYR A 220 13.99 10.66 -2.03
N ALA A 221 14.57 10.99 -3.19
CA ALA A 221 15.99 10.73 -3.47
C ALA A 221 16.92 11.40 -2.45
N SER A 222 16.55 12.59 -1.95
CA SER A 222 17.30 13.31 -0.91
C SER A 222 17.22 12.65 0.47
N ALA A 223 16.11 11.97 0.77
CA ALA A 223 15.89 11.30 2.05
C ALA A 223 16.38 9.83 2.05
N ARG A 224 16.57 9.24 0.86
CA ARG A 224 16.91 7.82 0.66
C ARG A 224 18.11 7.66 -0.28
N THR A 225 19.27 8.12 0.19
CA THR A 225 20.51 8.14 -0.62
C THR A 225 21.11 6.75 -0.86
N ASP A 226 20.67 5.72 -0.12
CA ASP A 226 21.15 4.34 -0.20
C ASP A 226 20.29 3.45 -1.13
N VAL A 227 19.32 4.04 -1.83
CA VAL A 227 18.44 3.34 -2.77
C VAL A 227 19.06 3.35 -4.16
N THR A 228 19.47 2.17 -4.61
CA THR A 228 20.05 1.95 -5.95
C THR A 228 19.07 1.31 -6.92
N HIS A 229 18.06 0.59 -6.42
CA HIS A 229 17.08 -0.12 -7.23
C HIS A 229 15.66 0.13 -6.74
N VAL A 230 14.74 0.30 -7.69
CA VAL A 230 13.31 0.19 -7.48
C VAL A 230 12.85 -1.26 -7.72
N ARG A 231 11.65 -1.61 -7.28
CA ARG A 231 11.09 -2.95 -7.48
C ARG A 231 9.70 -2.88 -8.10
N VAL A 232 9.44 -3.75 -9.07
CA VAL A 232 8.09 -4.03 -9.57
C VAL A 232 7.73 -5.47 -9.21
N LEU A 233 6.63 -5.65 -8.48
CA LEU A 233 6.05 -6.96 -8.20
C LEU A 233 4.96 -7.28 -9.21
N SER A 234 4.73 -8.57 -9.46
CA SER A 234 3.59 -9.05 -10.24
C SER A 234 2.87 -10.21 -9.55
N LEU A 235 1.56 -10.29 -9.74
CA LEU A 235 0.69 -11.36 -9.25
C LEU A 235 0.00 -12.07 -10.41
N ALA A 236 0.11 -13.40 -10.40
CA ALA A 236 -0.54 -14.29 -11.36
C ALA A 236 -2.07 -14.33 -11.19
N ARG A 237 -2.77 -14.57 -12.29
CA ARG A 237 -4.24 -14.67 -12.34
C ARG A 237 -4.80 -15.74 -11.42
N ASP A 238 -4.18 -16.92 -11.37
CA ASP A 238 -4.70 -18.04 -10.58
C ASP A 238 -4.88 -17.67 -9.11
N PHE A 239 -3.95 -16.88 -8.56
CA PHE A 239 -4.12 -16.32 -7.23
C PHE A 239 -5.26 -15.31 -7.15
N VAL A 240 -5.33 -14.37 -8.10
CA VAL A 240 -6.35 -13.31 -8.09
C VAL A 240 -7.76 -13.89 -8.20
N ASP A 241 -7.96 -14.88 -9.07
CA ASP A 241 -9.26 -15.49 -9.31
C ASP A 241 -9.72 -16.32 -8.10
N VAL A 242 -8.82 -17.06 -7.45
CA VAL A 242 -9.13 -17.85 -6.25
C VAL A 242 -9.30 -16.97 -5.00
N SER A 243 -8.59 -15.85 -4.93
CA SER A 243 -8.58 -14.95 -3.77
C SER A 243 -9.58 -13.78 -3.87
N SER A 244 -10.44 -13.74 -4.88
CA SER A 244 -11.45 -12.69 -5.06
C SER A 244 -12.83 -13.14 -4.53
N PRO A 245 -13.24 -12.77 -3.30
CA PRO A 245 -14.55 -13.14 -2.80
C PRO A 245 -15.67 -12.40 -3.57
N PRO A 246 -16.86 -13.01 -3.75
CA PRO A 246 -17.99 -12.38 -4.44
C PRO A 246 -18.60 -11.22 -3.63
N THR A 247 -18.33 -11.15 -2.33
CA THR A 247 -18.75 -10.08 -1.43
C THR A 247 -17.54 -9.64 -0.63
N VAL A 248 -17.31 -8.32 -0.54
CA VAL A 248 -16.19 -7.76 0.22
C VAL A 248 -16.52 -7.82 1.71
N VAL A 249 -15.97 -8.81 2.39
CA VAL A 249 -15.95 -8.85 3.85
C VAL A 249 -14.54 -9.13 4.31
N LEU A 250 -14.11 -8.43 5.35
CA LEU A 250 -12.80 -8.66 5.95
C LEU A 250 -12.86 -9.91 6.81
N GLU A 251 -12.25 -10.99 6.34
CA GLU A 251 -11.95 -12.16 7.16
C GLU A 251 -10.69 -11.85 7.97
N TYR A 252 -10.79 -11.92 9.30
CA TYR A 252 -9.64 -11.68 10.17
C TYR A 252 -9.57 -12.65 11.34
N ALA A 253 -10.33 -13.74 11.33
CA ALA A 253 -10.14 -14.84 12.27
C ALA A 253 -8.96 -15.74 11.86
N THR A 254 -8.64 -15.81 10.57
CA THR A 254 -7.53 -16.58 10.00
C THR A 254 -6.64 -15.72 9.11
N PRO A 255 -5.42 -16.19 8.74
CA PRO A 255 -4.58 -15.49 7.77
C PRO A 255 -5.30 -15.27 6.44
N TYR A 256 -5.39 -14.02 6.01
CA TYR A 256 -6.22 -13.62 4.90
C TYR A 256 -5.47 -12.66 3.96
N VAL A 257 -5.44 -12.98 2.68
CA VAL A 257 -5.01 -12.10 1.58
C VAL A 257 -6.01 -12.31 0.45
N ALA A 258 -6.67 -11.24 0.02
CA ALA A 258 -7.71 -11.32 -1.00
C ALA A 258 -7.67 -10.12 -1.95
N CYS A 259 -8.10 -10.33 -3.19
CA CYS A 259 -8.27 -9.25 -4.14
C CYS A 259 -9.67 -8.65 -4.02
N LEU A 260 -9.73 -7.31 -3.89
CA LEU A 260 -10.96 -6.54 -3.83
C LEU A 260 -11.16 -5.76 -5.11
N ALA A 261 -12.25 -6.06 -5.80
CA ALA A 261 -12.78 -5.24 -6.87
C ALA A 261 -13.61 -4.09 -6.28
N ILE A 262 -12.99 -2.92 -6.13
CA ILE A 262 -13.66 -1.72 -5.64
C ILE A 262 -14.14 -0.90 -6.85
N PRO A 263 -15.42 -0.51 -6.93
CA PRO A 263 -15.89 0.33 -8.02
C PRO A 263 -15.17 1.68 -7.97
N PRO A 264 -14.73 2.25 -9.12
CA PRO A 264 -14.04 3.54 -9.16
C PRO A 264 -14.96 4.74 -8.88
N ARG A 265 -16.21 4.50 -8.46
CA ARG A 265 -17.16 5.53 -8.06
C ARG A 265 -16.51 6.40 -6.99
N LEU A 266 -16.60 7.72 -7.15
CA LEU A 266 -16.04 8.71 -6.21
C LEU A 266 -14.51 8.63 -6.05
N ASN A 267 -13.81 7.86 -6.89
CA ASN A 267 -12.37 7.70 -6.86
C ASN A 267 -11.80 7.69 -8.30
N PRO A 268 -11.71 8.86 -8.95
CA PRO A 268 -11.18 8.96 -10.32
C PRO A 268 -9.70 8.52 -10.41
N ARG A 269 -8.95 8.60 -9.30
CA ARG A 269 -7.56 8.10 -9.24
C ARG A 269 -7.51 6.58 -9.44
N LEU A 270 -8.42 5.83 -8.83
CA LEU A 270 -8.48 4.38 -8.97
C LEU A 270 -8.65 3.97 -10.45
N GLN A 271 -9.51 4.68 -11.18
CA GLN A 271 -9.70 4.43 -12.61
C GLN A 271 -8.46 4.78 -13.43
N ALA A 272 -7.89 5.98 -13.22
CA ALA A 272 -6.73 6.44 -13.97
C ALA A 272 -5.50 5.55 -13.77
N GLN A 273 -5.34 5.00 -12.56
CA GLN A 273 -4.24 4.13 -12.18
C GLN A 273 -4.46 2.67 -12.57
N GLN A 274 -5.61 2.35 -13.20
CA GLN A 274 -6.03 0.96 -13.46
C GLN A 274 -5.96 0.12 -12.19
N GLY A 275 -6.38 0.72 -11.08
CA GLY A 275 -6.07 0.25 -9.76
C GLY A 275 -6.97 -0.90 -9.30
N ARG A 276 -6.38 -1.80 -8.53
CA ARG A 276 -7.02 -2.88 -7.78
C ARG A 276 -6.44 -2.88 -6.38
N PHE A 277 -7.17 -3.42 -5.42
CA PHE A 277 -6.66 -3.56 -4.06
C PHE A 277 -6.50 -5.03 -3.70
N LEU A 278 -5.39 -5.35 -3.04
CA LEU A 278 -5.43 -6.50 -2.13
C LEU A 278 -5.83 -6.01 -0.74
N VAL A 279 -6.46 -6.86 0.03
CA VAL A 279 -6.73 -6.65 1.45
C VAL A 279 -6.11 -7.77 2.26
N THR A 280 -5.59 -7.45 3.44
CA THR A 280 -4.95 -8.46 4.29
C THR A 280 -4.87 -8.07 5.77
N ASN A 281 -4.94 -9.06 6.64
CA ASN A 281 -4.59 -8.97 8.07
C ASN A 281 -3.15 -9.44 8.36
N ILE A 282 -2.32 -9.64 7.33
CA ILE A 282 -0.95 -10.12 7.44
C ILE A 282 0.04 -8.98 7.27
N ALA A 283 0.88 -8.77 8.28
CA ALA A 283 1.91 -7.73 8.26
C ALA A 283 3.06 -8.04 7.28
N ASP A 284 3.45 -9.32 7.17
CA ASP A 284 4.50 -9.79 6.26
C ASP A 284 3.88 -10.62 5.11
N VAL A 285 3.38 -9.90 4.11
CA VAL A 285 2.63 -10.48 3.00
C VAL A 285 3.53 -11.33 2.09
N GLN A 286 4.77 -10.91 1.88
CA GLN A 286 5.75 -11.68 1.08
C GLN A 286 5.97 -13.07 1.66
N ARG A 287 6.19 -13.15 2.97
CA ARG A 287 6.37 -14.44 3.64
C ARG A 287 5.13 -15.32 3.57
N TRP A 288 3.94 -14.72 3.64
CA TRP A 288 2.69 -15.46 3.49
C TRP A 288 2.60 -16.08 2.09
N PHE A 289 2.89 -15.32 1.03
CA PHE A 289 2.97 -15.86 -0.33
C PHE A 289 3.99 -16.99 -0.43
N GLY A 290 5.19 -16.82 0.14
CA GLY A 290 6.22 -17.87 0.13
C GLY A 290 5.79 -19.17 0.81
N LYS A 291 4.94 -19.11 1.85
CA LYS A 291 4.34 -20.30 2.47
C LYS A 291 3.21 -20.88 1.62
N ALA A 292 2.28 -20.04 1.14
CA ALA A 292 1.14 -20.47 0.35
C ALA A 292 1.57 -21.17 -0.94
N GLN A 293 2.49 -20.56 -1.70
CA GLN A 293 3.06 -21.08 -2.94
C GLN A 293 3.65 -22.50 -2.78
N LYS A 294 4.32 -22.76 -1.64
CA LYS A 294 4.89 -24.08 -1.34
C LYS A 294 3.85 -25.14 -1.01
N GLN A 295 2.71 -24.74 -0.43
CA GLN A 295 1.66 -25.68 -0.07
C GLN A 295 0.94 -26.22 -1.30
N VAL A 296 0.88 -25.43 -2.37
CA VAL A 296 0.21 -25.78 -3.63
C VAL A 296 1.17 -26.09 -4.78
N ASP A 297 2.49 -26.01 -4.53
CA ASP A 297 3.55 -26.19 -5.53
C ASP A 297 3.40 -25.30 -6.78
N GLU A 298 3.06 -24.03 -6.56
CA GLU A 298 2.76 -23.07 -7.61
C GLU A 298 3.31 -21.68 -7.26
N SER A 299 3.70 -20.87 -8.26
CA SER A 299 4.24 -19.53 -8.04
C SER A 299 3.29 -18.44 -8.52
N PHE A 300 2.89 -17.55 -7.59
CA PHE A 300 1.96 -16.47 -7.89
C PHE A 300 2.58 -15.08 -7.79
N LEU A 301 3.51 -14.87 -6.85
CA LEU A 301 4.16 -13.58 -6.63
C LEU A 301 5.57 -13.60 -7.24
N HIS A 302 5.82 -12.67 -8.16
CA HIS A 302 7.14 -12.46 -8.78
C HIS A 302 7.59 -11.01 -8.59
N ALA A 303 8.88 -10.76 -8.80
CA ALA A 303 9.42 -9.40 -8.76
C ALA A 303 10.60 -9.22 -9.71
N ILE A 304 10.80 -7.97 -10.12
CA ILE A 304 11.98 -7.50 -10.82
C ILE A 304 12.52 -6.23 -10.15
N ASP A 305 13.84 -6.19 -9.94
CA ASP A 305 14.59 -5.05 -9.47
C ASP A 305 15.18 -4.30 -10.67
N ILE A 306 14.99 -2.97 -10.68
CA ILE A 306 15.37 -2.08 -11.78
C ILE A 306 16.26 -0.97 -11.22
N PRO A 307 17.43 -0.68 -11.82
CA PRO A 307 18.31 0.38 -11.35
C PRO A 307 17.63 1.75 -11.41
N VAL A 308 17.81 2.58 -10.39
CA VAL A 308 17.25 3.95 -10.33
C VAL A 308 17.77 4.82 -11.48
N GLU A 309 18.93 4.49 -12.01
CA GLU A 309 19.56 5.13 -13.17
C GLU A 309 18.68 5.05 -14.43
N CYS A 310 17.81 4.04 -14.53
CA CYS A 310 16.84 3.92 -15.61
C CYS A 310 15.69 4.95 -15.53
N ALA A 311 15.54 5.69 -14.42
CA ALA A 311 14.38 6.55 -14.17
C ALA A 311 14.14 7.60 -15.27
N ARG A 312 15.22 8.18 -15.83
CA ARG A 312 15.10 9.18 -16.90
C ARG A 312 14.47 8.58 -18.16
N GLU A 313 15.08 7.52 -18.67
CA GLU A 313 14.61 6.83 -19.87
C GLU A 313 13.20 6.28 -19.65
N ALA A 314 12.96 5.61 -18.52
CA ALA A 314 11.68 5.02 -18.18
C ALA A 314 10.57 6.08 -18.11
N LEU A 315 10.77 7.19 -17.39
CA LEU A 315 9.73 8.22 -17.25
C LEU A 315 9.49 9.00 -18.55
N GLU A 316 10.50 9.17 -19.41
CA GLU A 316 10.32 9.73 -20.75
C GLU A 316 9.47 8.79 -21.63
N ASP A 317 9.80 7.50 -21.68
CA ASP A 317 9.07 6.49 -22.46
C ASP A 317 7.61 6.34 -21.96
N LEU A 318 7.43 6.27 -20.63
CA LEU A 318 6.12 6.23 -19.98
C LEU A 318 5.28 7.47 -20.29
N LYS A 319 5.90 8.65 -20.37
CA LYS A 319 5.22 9.88 -20.79
C LYS A 319 4.74 9.80 -22.24
N PHE A 320 5.51 9.21 -23.16
CA PHE A 320 5.06 8.96 -24.54
C PHE A 320 3.87 7.99 -24.60
N MET A 321 3.75 7.07 -23.63
CA MET A 321 2.59 6.18 -23.46
C MET A 321 1.42 6.84 -22.72
N GLY A 322 1.50 8.12 -22.36
CA GLY A 322 0.46 8.84 -21.61
C GLY A 322 0.44 8.56 -20.10
N VAL A 323 1.42 7.82 -19.57
CA VAL A 323 1.57 7.53 -18.14
C VAL A 323 2.39 8.65 -17.50
N THR A 324 1.70 9.58 -16.84
CA THR A 324 2.31 10.75 -16.19
C THR A 324 1.64 11.01 -14.84
N ALA A 325 2.29 11.80 -13.98
CA ALA A 325 1.67 12.17 -12.71
C ALA A 325 0.34 12.94 -12.90
N ALA A 326 0.23 13.74 -13.97
CA ALA A 326 -0.98 14.50 -14.27
C ALA A 326 -2.14 13.59 -14.70
N THR A 327 -1.86 12.45 -15.36
CA THR A 327 -2.89 11.47 -15.72
C THR A 327 -3.23 10.57 -14.54
N MET A 328 -2.25 10.19 -13.70
CA MET A 328 -2.48 9.33 -12.52
C MET A 328 -3.12 10.06 -11.32
N PHE A 329 -2.96 11.37 -11.22
CA PHE A 329 -3.48 12.21 -10.14
C PHE A 329 -4.22 13.43 -10.71
N PRO A 330 -5.52 13.32 -11.01
CA PRO A 330 -6.29 14.44 -11.52
C PRO A 330 -6.23 15.66 -10.59
N GLY A 331 -5.99 16.84 -11.15
CA GLY A 331 -5.88 18.11 -10.43
C GLY A 331 -4.48 18.74 -10.48
N LEU A 332 -4.35 19.91 -9.84
CA LEU A 332 -3.10 20.70 -9.85
C LEU A 332 -1.93 19.97 -9.18
N ASP A 333 -2.20 19.10 -8.21
CA ASP A 333 -1.16 18.30 -7.55
C ASP A 333 -0.45 17.37 -8.53
N GLY A 334 -1.21 16.68 -9.41
CA GLY A 334 -0.64 15.81 -10.43
C GLY A 334 0.10 16.58 -11.51
N VAL A 335 -0.40 17.76 -11.91
CA VAL A 335 0.30 18.66 -12.85
C VAL A 335 1.63 19.11 -12.24
N SER A 336 1.63 19.56 -10.99
CA SER A 336 2.83 19.99 -10.28
C SER A 336 3.84 18.85 -10.15
N ARG A 337 3.37 17.64 -9.80
CA ARG A 337 4.22 16.44 -9.73
C ARG A 337 4.83 16.07 -11.07
N LYS A 338 4.08 16.17 -12.16
CA LYS A 338 4.59 15.94 -13.53
C LYS A 338 5.72 16.93 -13.85
N LEU A 339 5.51 18.22 -13.60
CA LEU A 339 6.53 19.25 -13.86
C LEU A 339 7.78 19.05 -13.01
N ARG A 340 7.65 18.61 -11.74
CA ARG A 340 8.81 18.24 -10.90
C ARG A 340 9.63 17.11 -11.52
N HIS A 341 9.00 16.06 -12.04
CA HIS A 341 9.73 14.99 -12.73
C HIS A 341 10.49 15.52 -13.95
N GLU A 342 9.86 16.40 -14.75
CA GLU A 342 10.50 17.01 -15.91
C GLU A 342 11.65 17.97 -15.54
N MET A 343 11.61 18.56 -14.33
CA MET A 343 12.69 19.39 -13.80
C MET A 343 13.84 18.57 -13.22
N ALA A 344 13.58 17.34 -12.78
CA ALA A 344 14.60 16.45 -12.21
C ALA A 344 15.60 15.96 -13.26
N PHE A 345 15.24 16.03 -14.53
CA PHE A 345 16.11 15.67 -15.66
C PHE A 345 16.61 16.92 -16.38
N SER A 346 17.87 16.91 -16.78
CA SER A 346 18.48 18.04 -17.49
C SER A 346 17.74 18.31 -18.79
N ARG A 347 17.21 19.52 -18.95
CA ARG A 347 16.63 19.95 -20.23
C ARG A 347 17.75 20.12 -21.26
N PRO A 348 17.55 19.72 -22.52
CA PRO A 348 18.49 20.08 -23.57
C PRO A 348 18.66 21.60 -23.59
N PRO A 349 19.88 22.10 -23.85
CA PRO A 349 20.13 23.54 -23.90
C PRO A 349 19.16 24.19 -24.89
N ILE A 350 18.65 25.37 -24.51
CA ILE A 350 17.83 26.20 -25.39
C ILE A 350 18.65 26.39 -26.67
N ARG A 351 18.15 25.85 -27.80
CA ARG A 351 18.70 26.23 -29.10
C ARG A 351 18.48 27.73 -29.21
N SER A 352 19.55 28.52 -29.10
CA SER A 352 19.48 29.93 -29.40
C SER A 352 19.05 30.03 -30.86
N ALA A 353 17.77 30.29 -31.10
CA ALA A 353 17.36 30.88 -32.36
C ALA A 353 18.14 32.18 -32.42
N GLY A 354 19.12 32.26 -33.33
CA GLY A 354 19.81 33.50 -33.58
C GLY A 354 18.75 34.56 -33.81
N LEU A 355 18.74 35.59 -32.96
CA LEU A 355 18.03 36.82 -33.27
C LEU A 355 18.42 37.20 -34.70
N PRO A 356 17.46 37.50 -35.60
CA PRO A 356 17.81 38.08 -36.88
C PRO A 356 18.66 39.32 -36.60
N ALA A 357 19.81 39.41 -37.27
CA ALA A 357 20.65 40.59 -37.17
C ALA A 357 19.90 41.79 -37.79
N GLU A 358 19.05 42.45 -36.99
CA GLU A 358 18.45 43.72 -37.38
C GLU A 358 19.53 44.81 -37.29
N ALA A 359 20.03 45.15 -38.47
CA ALA A 359 20.50 46.46 -38.91
C ALA A 359 20.81 47.47 -37.80
N ALA A 360 22.06 47.45 -37.31
CA ALA A 360 22.67 48.64 -36.74
C ALA A 360 22.89 49.67 -37.85
N ALA A 361 21.88 50.51 -38.11
CA ALA A 361 22.05 51.73 -38.90
C ALA A 361 22.74 52.79 -38.00
N PRO A 362 23.83 53.43 -38.44
CA PRO A 362 24.46 54.48 -37.66
C PRO A 362 23.59 55.74 -37.69
N LEU A 363 23.25 56.26 -36.50
CA LEU A 363 22.63 57.57 -36.31
C LEU A 363 23.52 58.66 -36.94
N GLN A 364 23.04 59.33 -37.98
CA GLN A 364 23.61 60.59 -38.45
C GLN A 364 23.06 61.77 -37.62
N PRO A 365 23.84 62.84 -37.38
CA PRO A 365 23.38 63.98 -36.60
C PRO A 365 22.51 64.92 -37.43
N GLU A 366 21.38 65.35 -36.86
CA GLU A 366 20.45 66.30 -37.47
C GLU A 366 21.07 67.71 -37.57
N HIS A 367 21.08 68.26 -38.79
CA HIS A 367 21.24 69.70 -39.03
C HIS A 367 19.86 70.37 -38.95
N ALA A 368 19.67 71.22 -37.94
CA ALA A 368 18.53 72.13 -37.86
C ALA A 368 18.75 73.36 -38.75
N ALA A 369 17.94 73.49 -39.80
CA ALA A 369 17.72 74.74 -40.52
C ALA A 369 16.20 74.93 -40.68
N GLY A 370 15.62 75.80 -39.85
CA GLY A 370 14.20 76.17 -39.87
C GLY A 370 14.05 77.66 -40.17
N THR A 371 13.41 77.93 -41.31
CA THR A 371 13.17 79.21 -41.96
C THR A 371 12.10 80.09 -41.30
N SER A 372 12.38 81.40 -41.27
CA SER A 372 11.49 82.57 -41.47
C SER A 372 9.97 82.42 -41.32
N GLY A 373 9.38 83.21 -40.42
CA GLY A 373 7.98 83.67 -40.49
C GLY A 373 7.92 85.19 -40.75
N PRO A 374 6.93 85.71 -41.49
CA PRO A 374 6.82 87.14 -41.79
C PRO A 374 6.06 87.92 -40.70
N ASP A 375 6.40 89.21 -40.64
CA ASP A 375 5.75 90.30 -39.90
C ASP A 375 4.24 90.44 -40.19
N GLU A 376 3.45 90.95 -39.23
CA GLU A 376 3.12 92.39 -39.08
C GLU A 376 1.77 92.65 -38.33
N LYS A 377 1.74 93.74 -37.55
CA LYS A 377 0.59 94.50 -36.95
C LYS A 377 -0.01 93.93 -35.64
N GLU A 378 -0.21 94.69 -34.58
CA GLU A 378 -0.32 96.15 -34.33
C GLU A 378 0.11 96.46 -32.88
#